data_AF-A0A958FCX7-F1
#
_entry.id   AF-A0A958FCX7-F1
#
_cell.length_a   1.000
_cell.length_b   1.000
_cell.length_c   1.000
_cell.angle_alpha   90.00
_cell.angle_beta   90.00
_cell.angle_gamma   90.00
#
_symmetry.space_group_name_H-M   'P 1'
#
loop_
_entity.id
_entity.type
_entity.pdbx_description
1 polymer ?
#
loop_
_entity_poly.entity_id
_entity_poly.type
_entity_poly.pdbx_seq_one_letter_code
_entity_poly.pdbx_strand_id
1 'polypeptide(L)'
;MSIIHVNQAASGDGSDGSSWDKAYKDLQDALKIAKAGDEIWVAKGTYQPTDQTGAEARKASFELKEGVAIYGGFSAWEKRREAR
;
A
#
# COMPACT_ATOMS: atom_id res chain seq x y z
N MET A 1 -2.42 9.22 12.96
CA MET A 1 -3.53 8.66 12.18
C MET A 1 -3.44 9.26 10.80
N SER A 2 -2.68 8.62 9.93
CA SER A 2 -2.48 9.02 8.55
C SER A 2 -3.01 7.94 7.61
N ILE A 3 -3.48 8.36 6.44
CA ILE A 3 -3.90 7.44 5.38
C ILE A 3 -2.75 7.34 4.38
N ILE A 4 -2.27 6.12 4.15
CA ILE A 4 -1.21 5.80 3.20
C ILE A 4 -1.84 5.10 1.99
N HIS A 5 -1.62 5.64 0.80
CA HIS A 5 -2.18 5.13 -0.44
C HIS A 5 -1.18 4.24 -1.16
N VAL A 6 -1.67 3.11 -1.68
CA VAL A 6 -0.89 2.13 -2.45
C VAL A 6 -1.59 1.91 -3.79
N ASN A 7 -0.89 2.21 -4.88
CA ASN A 7 -1.36 1.98 -6.24
C ASN A 7 -0.20 1.60 -7.15
N GLN A 8 -0.18 0.34 -7.57
CA GLN A 8 0.83 -0.18 -8.52
C GLN A 8 0.89 0.60 -9.84
N ALA A 9 -0.22 1.24 -10.24
CA ALA A 9 -0.32 2.05 -11.46
C ALA A 9 -0.07 3.54 -11.22
N ALA A 10 0.42 3.93 -10.03
CA ALA A 10 0.78 5.32 -9.76
C ALA A 10 1.92 5.76 -10.68
N SER A 11 1.75 6.89 -11.36
CA SER A 11 2.71 7.41 -12.34
C SER A 11 3.43 8.69 -11.90
N GLY A 12 3.12 9.19 -10.70
CA GLY A 12 3.67 10.45 -10.19
C GLY A 12 5.15 10.35 -9.78
N ASP A 13 5.88 11.45 -9.97
CA ASP A 13 7.24 11.60 -9.44
C ASP A 13 7.20 11.85 -7.93
N GLY A 14 7.85 10.98 -7.17
CA GLY A 14 7.85 10.98 -5.71
C GLY A 14 6.63 10.25 -5.13
N SER A 15 6.88 9.16 -4.42
CA SER A 15 5.85 8.37 -3.74
C SER A 15 5.99 8.57 -2.23
N ASP A 16 5.07 9.32 -1.63
CA ASP A 16 5.02 9.55 -0.17
C ASP A 16 3.77 8.94 0.49
N GLY A 17 2.87 8.35 -0.31
CA GLY A 17 1.64 7.72 0.13
C GLY A 17 0.55 8.70 0.59
N SER A 18 0.78 10.01 0.53
CA SER A 18 -0.16 11.02 1.05
C SER A 18 -1.47 11.12 0.25
N SER A 19 -1.47 10.65 -1.00
CA SER A 19 -2.62 10.67 -1.91
C SER A 19 -2.50 9.60 -3.00
N TRP A 20 -3.56 9.38 -3.78
CA TRP A 20 -3.52 8.47 -4.94
C TRP A 20 -2.50 8.85 -6.01
N ASP A 21 -2.21 10.16 -6.19
CA ASP A 21 -1.21 10.66 -7.15
C ASP A 21 0.22 10.37 -6.68
N LYS A 22 0.44 10.43 -5.36
CA LYS A 22 1.71 10.16 -4.68
C LYS A 22 1.75 8.78 -4.02
N ALA A 23 0.89 7.87 -4.46
CA ALA A 23 0.75 6.55 -3.83
C ALA A 23 2.03 5.73 -3.98
N TYR A 24 2.29 4.86 -3.00
CA TYR A 24 3.33 3.84 -3.13
C TYR A 24 2.93 2.83 -4.20
N LYS A 25 3.88 2.45 -5.05
CA LYS A 25 3.65 1.39 -6.05
C LYS A 25 3.59 0.01 -5.40
N ASP A 26 4.31 -0.16 -4.30
CA ASP A 26 4.44 -1.41 -3.57
C ASP A 26 3.77 -1.31 -2.18
N LEU A 27 3.03 -2.35 -1.79
CA LEU A 27 2.37 -2.42 -0.48
C LEU A 27 3.39 -2.52 0.66
N GLN A 28 4.53 -3.15 0.43
CA GLN A 28 5.57 -3.29 1.44
C GLN A 28 6.17 -1.94 1.83
N ASP A 29 6.34 -1.02 0.89
CA ASP A 29 6.89 0.32 1.19
C ASP A 29 5.94 1.12 2.08
N ALA A 30 4.63 1.02 1.83
CA ALA A 30 3.62 1.57 2.72
C ALA A 30 3.65 0.92 4.11
N LEU A 31 3.79 -0.42 4.19
CA LEU A 31 3.92 -1.13 5.45
C LEU A 31 5.17 -0.72 6.24
N LYS A 32 6.30 -0.46 5.57
CA LYS A 32 7.56 -0.02 6.20
C LYS A 32 7.39 1.31 6.94
N ILE A 33 6.65 2.26 6.37
CA ILE A 33 6.45 3.59 6.98
C ILE A 33 5.26 3.66 7.97
N ALA A 34 4.27 2.77 7.82
CA ALA A 34 3.06 2.79 8.63
C ALA A 34 3.35 2.58 10.12
N LYS A 35 2.60 3.28 10.97
CA LYS A 35 2.65 3.18 12.44
C LYS A 35 1.28 2.77 12.98
N ALA A 36 1.25 2.26 14.21
CA ALA A 36 -0.01 1.92 14.87
C ALA A 36 -0.98 3.12 14.84
N GLY A 37 -2.22 2.86 14.41
CA GLY A 37 -3.25 3.86 14.14
C GLY A 37 -3.25 4.42 12.71
N ASP A 38 -2.35 3.99 11.83
CA ASP A 38 -2.41 4.38 10.41
C ASP A 38 -3.26 3.40 9.59
N GLU A 39 -3.77 3.90 8.47
CA GLU A 39 -4.60 3.15 7.53
C GLU A 39 -3.90 3.07 6.17
N ILE A 40 -3.81 1.88 5.60
CA ILE A 40 -3.26 1.65 4.27
C ILE A 40 -4.43 1.37 3.32
N TRP A 41 -4.59 2.21 2.30
CA TRP A 41 -5.61 2.06 1.26
C TRP A 41 -4.98 1.59 -0.03
N VAL A 42 -5.36 0.41 -0.47
CA VAL A 42 -4.76 -0.32 -1.58
C VAL A 42 -5.71 -0.32 -2.77
N ALA A 43 -5.27 0.28 -3.87
CA ALA A 43 -5.99 0.23 -5.14
C ALA A 43 -6.15 -1.21 -5.62
N LYS A 44 -7.20 -1.50 -6.37
CA LYS A 44 -7.41 -2.79 -7.01
C LYS A 44 -6.19 -3.15 -7.88
N GLY A 45 -5.63 -4.33 -7.64
CA GLY A 45 -4.42 -4.78 -8.30
C GLY A 45 -3.88 -6.04 -7.63
N THR A 46 -2.75 -6.51 -8.14
CA THR A 46 -2.06 -7.68 -7.59
C THR A 46 -0.75 -7.22 -6.97
N TYR A 47 -0.70 -7.22 -5.64
CA TYR A 47 0.49 -6.84 -4.88
C TYR A 47 1.17 -8.10 -4.39
N GLN A 48 2.44 -8.26 -4.75
CA GLN A 48 3.25 -9.41 -4.37
C GLN A 48 4.36 -8.94 -3.44
N PRO A 49 4.69 -9.69 -2.37
CA PRO A 49 5.85 -9.38 -1.56
C PRO A 49 7.10 -9.66 -2.39
N THR A 50 7.90 -8.62 -2.69
CA THR A 50 9.07 -8.72 -3.58
C THR A 50 10.41 -8.56 -2.83
N ASP A 51 10.39 -8.47 -1.50
CA ASP A 51 11.60 -8.17 -0.71
C ASP A 51 12.63 -9.30 -0.66
N GLN A 52 12.29 -10.50 -1.13
CA GLN A 52 13.17 -11.67 -1.14
C GLN A 52 13.34 -12.21 -2.56
N THR A 53 14.56 -12.58 -2.91
CA THR A 53 14.91 -13.14 -4.23
C THR A 53 15.56 -14.52 -4.10
N GLY A 54 15.63 -15.27 -5.20
CA GLY A 54 16.28 -16.59 -5.22
C GLY A 54 15.57 -17.62 -4.34
N ALA A 55 16.32 -18.43 -3.59
CA ALA A 55 15.77 -19.48 -2.73
C ALA A 55 14.82 -18.94 -1.64
N GLU A 56 15.05 -17.70 -1.20
CA GLU A 56 14.27 -17.05 -0.14
C GLU A 56 12.99 -16.38 -0.66
N ALA A 57 12.80 -16.29 -1.98
CA ALA A 57 11.59 -15.71 -2.59
C ALA A 57 10.30 -16.43 -2.12
N ARG A 58 10.38 -17.73 -1.81
CA ARG A 58 9.24 -18.48 -1.26
C ARG A 58 8.86 -18.09 0.16
N LYS A 59 9.73 -17.38 0.88
CA LYS A 59 9.50 -16.84 2.22
C LYS A 59 9.02 -15.39 2.19
N ALA A 60 8.94 -14.76 1.01
CA ALA A 60 8.45 -13.39 0.89
C ALA A 60 6.99 -13.31 1.39
N SER A 61 6.72 -12.40 2.32
CA SER A 61 5.40 -12.20 2.91
C SER A 61 5.20 -10.75 3.31
N PHE A 62 3.96 -10.28 3.28
CA PHE A 62 3.59 -9.00 3.88
C PHE A 62 3.56 -9.14 5.41
N GLU A 63 4.39 -8.36 6.09
CA GLU A 63 4.40 -8.30 7.55
C GLU A 63 3.38 -7.26 8.03
N LEU A 64 2.29 -7.73 8.64
CA LEU A 64 1.27 -6.86 9.20
C LEU A 64 1.76 -6.26 10.51
N LYS A 65 1.76 -4.93 10.58
CA LYS A 65 2.07 -4.21 11.83
C LYS A 65 0.83 -4.13 12.70
N GLU A 66 1.02 -4.42 13.99
CA GLU A 66 -0.05 -4.29 14.97
C GLU A 66 -0.59 -2.85 15.00
N GLY A 67 -1.92 -2.71 15.01
CA GLY A 67 -2.60 -1.42 14.98
C GLY A 67 -2.62 -0.72 13.63
N VAL A 68 -2.09 -1.32 12.55
CA VAL A 68 -2.25 -0.80 11.18
C VAL A 68 -3.45 -1.48 10.51
N ALA A 69 -4.38 -0.69 9.99
CA ALA A 69 -5.52 -1.21 9.24
C ALA A 69 -5.20 -1.19 7.73
N ILE A 70 -5.58 -2.23 7.00
CA ILE A 70 -5.38 -2.33 5.55
C ILE A 70 -6.71 -2.56 4.86
N TYR A 71 -6.99 -1.75 3.85
CA TYR A 71 -8.22 -1.79 3.07
C TYR A 71 -7.86 -1.90 1.59
N GLY A 72 -8.40 -2.91 0.90
CA GLY A 72 -8.12 -3.16 -0.51
C GLY A 72 -9.34 -3.00 -1.41
N GLY A 73 -9.07 -2.85 -2.72
CA GLY A 73 -10.09 -2.86 -3.76
C GLY A 73 -10.57 -1.49 -4.23
N PHE A 74 -9.88 -0.41 -3.85
CA PHE A 74 -10.22 0.94 -4.30
C PHE A 74 -9.94 1.10 -5.80
N SER A 75 -10.76 1.85 -6.51
CA SER A 75 -10.63 2.00 -7.96
C SER A 75 -9.46 2.92 -8.40
N ALA A 76 -8.63 3.40 -7.46
CA ALA A 76 -7.45 4.26 -7.69
C ALA A 76 -7.74 5.67 -8.27
N TRP A 77 -9.02 6.00 -8.50
CA TRP A 77 -9.52 7.35 -8.84
C TRP A 77 -10.49 7.91 -7.79
N GLU A 78 -10.75 7.16 -6.71
CA GLU A 78 -11.71 7.50 -5.68
C GLU A 78 -11.12 8.47 -4.65
N LYS A 79 -11.59 9.72 -4.64
CA LYS A 79 -11.12 10.74 -3.68
C LYS A 79 -11.67 10.56 -2.24
N ARG A 80 -12.59 9.61 -1.98
CA ARG A 80 -13.23 9.37 -0.67
C ARG A 80 -13.65 7.91 -0.46
N ARG A 81 -13.67 7.47 0.82
CA ARG A 81 -14.01 6.12 1.29
C ARG A 81 -15.44 5.65 0.98
N GLU A 82 -16.36 6.58 0.70
CA GLU A 82 -17.81 6.32 0.63
C GLU A 82 -18.36 6.04 -0.79
N ALA A 83 -17.51 5.95 -1.81
CA ALA A 83 -17.96 5.73 -3.19
C ALA A 83 -18.03 4.23 -3.59
N ARG A 84 -18.45 3.36 -2.65
CA ARG A 84 -18.68 1.93 -2.91
C ARG A 84 -19.99 1.65 -3.63
#